data_AF-A0A0K3BS62-F1
#
_entry.id   AF-A0A0K3BS62-F1
#
_cell.length_a   1.000
_cell.length_b   1.000
_cell.length_c   1.000
_cell.angle_alpha   90.00
_cell.angle_beta   90.00
_cell.angle_gamma   90.00
#
_symmetry.space_group_name_H-M   'P 1'
#
loop_
_entity.id
_entity.type
_entity.pdbx_description
1 polymer ?
#
loop_
_entity_poly.entity_id
_entity_poly.type
_entity_poly.pdbx_seq_one_letter_code
_entity_poly.pdbx_strand_id
1 'polypeptide(L)'
;MHRLLEKVCADFGLDSIALLEKNEDEWTRIACVGGHPCGVPDEADVDILVTDELHLALRGAALPAADRRVLEAAAGQAALALRHQRMAAPHRLGFVLFIGAAMSVTAFPVLARILKDRGMLRTMLGGLALTCAAVDDVLAWCLLAVVVFVSGSGGADQWLIVLGPLYVGLMVWVVRPVLRRFLPAGDSIGAGTLGTMLAGVLVSGAVTEWIGLHFIVTGLKVNLSALGATGLVELGLVLLVAIGGKFGGAFTGARLHGLPARQSAALATLMNTRGLTELIILTVGLQLGVLDQSLYSIMVAMAVITTAMAGPLLRLIYPVSVIERDQAVEQARQPAA
;
A
#
# COMPACT_ATOMS: atom_id res chain seq x y z
N MET A 1 -25.54 13.82 -10.85
CA MET A 1 -25.61 13.58 -12.31
C MET A 1 -26.97 13.98 -12.86
N HIS A 2 -28.03 13.21 -12.62
CA HIS A 2 -29.37 13.44 -13.19
C HIS A 2 -29.90 14.87 -12.95
N ARG A 3 -29.85 15.38 -11.71
CA ARG A 3 -30.25 16.77 -11.39
C ARG A 3 -29.45 17.86 -12.10
N LEU A 4 -28.19 17.60 -12.41
CA LEU A 4 -27.33 18.58 -13.09
C LEU A 4 -27.65 18.60 -14.59
N LEU A 5 -27.89 17.42 -15.17
CA LEU A 5 -28.39 17.28 -16.54
C LEU A 5 -29.81 17.82 -16.70
N GLU A 6 -30.71 17.63 -15.73
CA GLU A 6 -32.05 18.24 -15.70
C GLU A 6 -31.97 19.75 -15.70
N LYS A 7 -31.08 20.31 -14.87
CA LYS A 7 -30.89 21.75 -14.78
C LYS A 7 -30.34 22.32 -16.08
N VAL A 8 -29.35 21.67 -16.70
CA VAL A 8 -28.83 22.04 -18.02
C VAL A 8 -29.90 21.89 -19.10
N CYS A 9 -30.68 20.81 -19.10
CA CYS A 9 -31.77 20.60 -20.05
C CYS A 9 -32.83 21.71 -19.95
N ALA A 10 -33.18 22.12 -18.72
CA ALA A 10 -34.14 23.19 -18.46
C ALA A 10 -33.58 24.59 -18.79
N ASP A 11 -32.35 24.89 -18.37
CA ASP A 11 -31.72 26.22 -18.53
C ASP A 11 -31.44 26.54 -20.01
N PHE A 12 -31.19 25.51 -20.84
CA PHE A 12 -30.88 25.65 -22.27
C PHE A 12 -32.03 25.23 -23.20
N GLY A 13 -33.20 24.84 -22.66
CA GLY A 13 -34.38 24.50 -23.45
C GLY A 13 -34.19 23.31 -24.40
N LEU A 14 -33.47 22.28 -23.94
CA LEU A 14 -33.15 21.10 -24.73
C LEU A 14 -34.27 20.06 -24.65
N ASP A 15 -34.44 19.26 -25.70
CA ASP A 15 -35.40 18.15 -25.73
C ASP A 15 -34.85 16.90 -25.03
N SER A 16 -33.53 16.68 -25.17
CA SER A 16 -32.82 15.67 -24.40
C SER A 16 -31.31 15.92 -24.34
N ILE A 17 -30.70 15.37 -23.30
CA ILE A 17 -29.25 15.39 -23.08
C ILE A 17 -28.81 14.00 -22.63
N ALA A 18 -27.74 13.48 -23.24
CA ALA A 18 -27.15 12.18 -22.94
C ALA A 18 -25.64 12.32 -22.75
N LEU A 19 -25.12 11.68 -21.69
CA LEU A 19 -23.70 11.51 -21.46
C LEU A 19 -23.29 10.13 -21.96
N LEU A 20 -22.41 10.09 -22.95
CA LEU A 20 -21.93 8.89 -23.63
C LEU A 20 -20.46 8.67 -23.30
N GLU A 21 -20.08 7.41 -23.06
CA GLU A 21 -18.72 6.97 -22.78
C GLU A 21 -18.34 5.87 -23.77
N LYS A 22 -17.19 6.05 -24.43
CA LYS A 22 -16.63 5.10 -25.38
C LYS A 22 -15.78 4.09 -24.62
N ASN A 23 -16.10 2.80 -24.75
CA ASN A 23 -15.32 1.72 -24.16
C ASN A 23 -14.96 0.69 -25.24
N GLU A 24 -13.67 0.53 -25.55
CA GLU A 24 -13.16 -0.44 -26.54
C GLU A 24 -13.97 -0.51 -27.86
N ASP A 25 -14.42 0.65 -28.37
CA ASP A 25 -15.26 0.87 -29.57
C ASP A 25 -16.79 0.71 -29.42
N GLU A 26 -17.31 0.45 -28.23
CA GLU A 26 -18.75 0.46 -27.95
C GLU A 26 -19.17 1.72 -27.15
N TRP A 27 -20.25 2.39 -27.57
CA TRP A 27 -20.80 3.56 -26.86
C TRP A 27 -21.78 3.12 -25.79
N THR A 28 -21.52 3.54 -24.55
CA THR A 28 -22.39 3.28 -23.42
C THR A 28 -22.94 4.58 -22.85
N ARG A 29 -24.24 4.57 -22.54
CA ARG A 29 -24.92 5.75 -21.99
C ARG A 29 -24.84 5.76 -20.48
N ILE A 30 -24.07 6.68 -19.93
CA ILE A 30 -23.86 6.84 -18.48
C ILE A 30 -25.10 7.45 -17.82
N ALA A 31 -25.67 8.48 -18.43
CA ALA A 31 -26.78 9.23 -17.88
C ALA A 31 -27.55 9.93 -19.00
N CYS A 32 -28.85 10.09 -18.84
CA CYS A 32 -29.68 10.84 -19.76
C CYS A 32 -30.85 11.52 -19.07
N VAL A 33 -31.36 12.58 -19.70
CA VAL A 33 -32.56 13.33 -19.33
C VAL A 33 -33.30 13.73 -20.60
N GLY A 34 -34.63 13.63 -20.60
CA GLY A 34 -35.48 13.96 -21.76
C GLY A 34 -36.13 12.74 -22.43
N GLY A 35 -37.01 12.98 -23.41
CA GLY A 35 -37.87 11.95 -23.99
C GLY A 35 -37.21 11.02 -25.02
N HIS A 36 -36.16 11.48 -25.72
CA HIS A 36 -35.48 10.74 -26.80
C HIS A 36 -33.95 10.87 -26.75
N PRO A 37 -33.29 10.35 -25.70
CA PRO A 37 -31.84 10.50 -25.53
C PRO A 37 -31.02 9.68 -26.53
N CYS A 38 -29.98 10.29 -27.09
CA CYS A 38 -29.06 9.68 -28.07
C CYS A 38 -28.37 8.41 -27.53
N GLY A 39 -28.12 7.45 -28.42
CA GLY A 39 -27.33 6.25 -28.15
C GLY A 39 -25.87 6.36 -28.60
N VAL A 40 -25.61 7.14 -29.64
CA VAL A 40 -24.28 7.42 -30.19
C VAL A 40 -24.13 8.93 -30.45
N PRO A 41 -22.89 9.49 -30.48
CA PRO A 41 -22.67 10.92 -30.70
C PRO A 41 -23.26 11.44 -32.01
N ASP A 42 -23.24 10.62 -33.07
CA ASP A 42 -23.74 10.98 -34.40
C ASP A 42 -25.27 11.22 -34.46
N GLU A 43 -26.03 10.78 -33.46
CA GLU A 43 -27.47 11.01 -33.37
C GLU A 43 -27.85 12.36 -32.74
N ALA A 44 -26.85 13.12 -32.27
CA ALA A 44 -27.01 14.39 -31.58
C ALA A 44 -27.08 15.58 -32.55
N ASP A 45 -27.92 16.57 -32.24
CA ASP A 45 -27.94 17.85 -32.98
C ASP A 45 -26.69 18.68 -32.63
N VAL A 46 -26.20 18.54 -31.40
CA VAL A 46 -24.94 19.11 -30.94
C VAL A 46 -24.19 18.04 -30.14
N ASP A 47 -23.03 17.64 -30.64
CA ASP A 47 -22.09 16.80 -29.90
C ASP A 47 -20.98 17.69 -29.30
N ILE A 48 -20.82 17.61 -27.99
CA ILE A 48 -19.73 18.27 -27.27
C ILE A 48 -18.74 17.21 -26.83
N LEU A 49 -17.54 17.26 -27.40
CA LEU A 49 -16.40 16.48 -26.95
C LEU A 49 -15.94 17.02 -25.60
N VAL A 50 -16.14 16.23 -24.55
CA VAL A 50 -15.71 16.59 -23.20
C VAL A 50 -14.29 16.07 -22.93
N THR A 51 -14.01 14.85 -23.40
CA THR A 51 -12.68 14.20 -23.45
C THR A 51 -12.67 13.19 -24.59
N ASP A 52 -11.51 12.64 -24.96
CA ASP A 52 -11.37 11.67 -26.08
C ASP A 52 -12.32 10.45 -26.03
N GLU A 53 -12.83 10.11 -24.85
CA GLU A 53 -13.74 8.97 -24.63
C GLU A 53 -15.12 9.39 -24.11
N LEU A 54 -15.37 10.67 -23.83
CA LEU A 54 -16.60 11.15 -23.19
C LEU A 54 -17.26 12.25 -24.01
N HIS A 55 -18.48 11.98 -24.44
CA HIS A 55 -19.26 12.87 -25.30
C HIS A 55 -20.55 13.29 -24.60
N LEU A 56 -20.90 14.56 -24.74
CA LEU A 56 -22.18 15.09 -24.30
C LEU A 56 -23.05 15.33 -25.52
N ALA A 57 -23.95 14.39 -25.77
CA ALA A 57 -24.88 14.41 -26.89
C ALA A 57 -26.16 15.18 -26.51
N LEU A 58 -26.45 16.25 -27.25
CA LEU A 58 -27.57 17.16 -27.01
C LEU A 58 -28.55 17.09 -28.19
N ARG A 59 -29.85 17.16 -27.90
CA ARG A 59 -30.93 17.21 -28.90
C ARG A 59 -31.88 18.36 -28.57
N GLY A 60 -32.25 19.16 -29.57
CA GLY A 60 -33.12 20.33 -29.41
C GLY A 60 -32.58 21.63 -30.03
N ALA A 61 -33.12 22.77 -29.59
CA ALA A 61 -32.96 24.08 -30.25
C ALA A 61 -31.50 24.50 -30.52
N ALA A 62 -31.28 25.13 -31.67
CA ALA A 62 -29.96 25.61 -32.11
C ALA A 62 -29.39 26.65 -31.13
N LEU A 63 -28.42 26.24 -30.33
CA LEU A 63 -27.72 27.10 -29.38
C LEU A 63 -26.89 28.17 -30.10
N PRO A 64 -26.99 29.46 -29.70
CA PRO A 64 -26.05 30.49 -30.10
C PRO A 64 -24.60 30.10 -29.76
N ALA A 65 -23.63 30.55 -30.58
CA ALA A 65 -22.23 30.17 -30.42
C ALA A 65 -21.61 30.56 -29.06
N ALA A 66 -22.14 31.59 -28.39
CA ALA A 66 -21.70 32.00 -27.06
C ALA A 66 -22.15 31.00 -25.97
N ASP A 67 -23.41 30.56 -26.04
CA ASP A 67 -24.00 29.62 -25.08
C ASP A 67 -23.39 28.22 -25.23
N ARG A 68 -23.04 27.84 -26.46
CA ARG A 68 -22.31 26.60 -26.74
C ARG A 68 -20.95 26.57 -26.02
N ARG A 69 -20.16 27.65 -26.08
CA ARG A 69 -18.86 27.72 -25.40
C ARG A 69 -18.96 27.65 -23.88
N VAL A 70 -19.99 28.28 -23.31
CA VAL A 70 -20.25 28.23 -21.87
C VAL A 70 -20.65 26.81 -21.45
N LEU A 71 -21.51 26.17 -22.25
CA LEU A 71 -21.92 24.79 -22.03
C LEU A 71 -20.75 23.81 -22.17
N GLU A 72 -19.88 23.97 -23.17
CA GLU A 72 -18.65 23.19 -23.36
C GLU A 72 -17.71 23.31 -22.15
N ALA A 73 -17.47 24.53 -21.66
CA ALA A 73 -16.61 24.76 -20.50
C ALA A 73 -17.21 24.17 -19.21
N ALA A 74 -18.51 24.35 -18.98
CA ALA A 74 -19.20 23.82 -17.81
C ALA A 74 -19.30 22.28 -17.84
N ALA A 75 -19.58 21.70 -19.01
CA ALA A 75 -19.58 20.26 -19.23
C ALA A 75 -18.19 19.65 -19.04
N GLY A 76 -17.15 20.31 -19.56
CA GLY A 76 -15.74 19.96 -19.35
C GLY A 76 -15.36 19.88 -17.88
N GLN A 77 -15.69 20.93 -17.11
CA GLN A 77 -15.41 20.97 -15.68
C GLN A 77 -16.24 19.96 -14.88
N ALA A 78 -17.53 19.81 -15.20
CA ALA A 78 -18.41 18.86 -14.54
C ALA A 78 -17.94 17.41 -14.79
N ALA A 79 -17.60 17.07 -16.03
CA ALA A 79 -17.10 15.74 -16.39
C ALA A 79 -15.74 15.44 -15.75
N LEU A 80 -14.83 16.41 -15.70
CA LEU A 80 -13.56 16.25 -15.00
C LEU A 80 -13.78 15.99 -13.49
N ALA A 81 -14.68 16.74 -12.86
CA ALA A 81 -15.06 16.52 -11.47
C ALA A 81 -15.75 15.15 -11.26
N LEU A 82 -16.54 14.70 -12.23
CA LEU A 82 -17.24 13.42 -12.20
C LEU A 82 -16.30 12.23 -12.41
N ARG A 83 -15.31 12.35 -13.31
CA ARG A 83 -14.22 11.37 -13.46
C ARG A 83 -13.42 11.28 -12.16
N HIS A 84 -13.12 12.40 -11.53
CA HIS A 84 -12.48 12.41 -10.22
C HIS A 84 -13.33 11.70 -9.15
N GLN A 85 -14.66 11.87 -9.16
CA GLN A 85 -15.57 11.17 -8.22
C GLN A 85 -15.75 9.67 -8.52
N ARG A 86 -15.88 9.27 -9.79
CA ARG A 86 -16.04 7.84 -10.20
C ARG A 86 -14.76 7.05 -9.93
N MET A 87 -13.60 7.64 -10.19
CA MET A 87 -12.30 7.05 -9.81
C MET A 87 -12.15 6.98 -8.28
N ALA A 88 -12.78 7.86 -7.51
CA ALA A 88 -12.56 7.93 -6.06
C ALA A 88 -13.26 6.85 -5.22
N ALA A 89 -14.41 6.29 -5.64
CA ALA A 89 -15.21 5.44 -4.73
C ALA A 89 -14.65 4.02 -4.51
N PRO A 90 -14.29 3.24 -5.56
CA PRO A 90 -13.60 1.95 -5.40
C PRO A 90 -12.15 2.13 -4.94
N HIS A 91 -11.49 3.20 -5.40
CA HIS A 91 -10.09 3.47 -5.05
C HIS A 91 -9.93 3.93 -3.61
N ARG A 92 -10.95 4.53 -2.95
CA ARG A 92 -10.84 4.95 -1.54
C ARG A 92 -10.65 3.78 -0.59
N LEU A 93 -11.35 2.66 -0.78
CA LEU A 93 -11.16 1.48 0.08
C LEU A 93 -9.80 0.84 -0.19
N GLY A 94 -9.43 0.65 -1.46
CA GLY A 94 -8.10 0.17 -1.85
C GLY A 94 -6.99 1.05 -1.29
N PHE A 95 -7.13 2.37 -1.40
CA PHE A 95 -6.22 3.37 -0.85
C PHE A 95 -6.13 3.32 0.68
N VAL A 96 -7.25 3.33 1.40
CA VAL A 96 -7.24 3.30 2.88
C VAL A 96 -6.62 1.99 3.38
N LEU A 97 -6.97 0.85 2.76
CA LEU A 97 -6.37 -0.44 3.07
C LEU A 97 -4.87 -0.46 2.73
N PHE A 98 -4.47 0.14 1.61
CA PHE A 98 -3.07 0.27 1.21
C PHE A 98 -2.29 1.10 2.22
N ILE A 99 -2.79 2.27 2.59
CA ILE A 99 -2.15 3.16 3.57
C ILE A 99 -2.06 2.44 4.92
N GLY A 100 -3.12 1.77 5.36
CA GLY A 100 -3.10 0.95 6.57
C GLY A 100 -2.03 -0.16 6.51
N ALA A 101 -1.95 -0.88 5.39
CA ALA A 101 -0.96 -1.93 5.17
C ALA A 101 0.47 -1.38 5.20
N ALA A 102 0.74 -0.34 4.41
CA ALA A 102 2.04 0.31 4.34
C ALA A 102 2.46 0.88 5.71
N MET A 103 1.52 1.38 6.51
CA MET A 103 1.81 1.89 7.85
C MET A 103 2.06 0.78 8.88
N SER A 104 1.53 -0.43 8.70
CA SER A 104 1.73 -1.56 9.61
C SER A 104 3.07 -2.26 9.43
N VAL A 105 3.67 -2.22 8.24
CA VAL A 105 4.85 -3.03 7.91
C VAL A 105 6.06 -2.74 8.81
N THR A 106 6.66 -3.79 9.35
CA THR A 106 7.88 -3.77 10.18
C THR A 106 9.03 -4.47 9.46
N ALA A 107 10.20 -3.84 9.39
CA ALA A 107 11.36 -4.41 8.71
C ALA A 107 12.13 -5.40 9.59
N PHE A 108 11.89 -6.69 9.36
CA PHE A 108 12.58 -7.77 10.05
C PHE A 108 14.12 -7.66 10.04
N PRO A 109 14.79 -7.38 8.90
CA PRO A 109 16.26 -7.37 8.85
C PRO A 109 16.88 -6.21 9.65
N VAL A 110 16.24 -5.04 9.59
CA VAL A 110 16.66 -3.85 10.35
C VAL A 110 16.45 -4.08 11.84
N LEU A 111 15.29 -4.64 12.23
CA LEU A 111 15.01 -5.03 13.60
C LEU A 111 16.03 -6.04 14.14
N ALA A 112 16.31 -7.10 13.37
CA ALA A 112 17.27 -8.13 13.77
C ALA A 112 18.68 -7.56 13.97
N ARG A 113 19.09 -6.62 13.11
CA ARG A 113 20.36 -5.90 13.27
C ARG A 113 20.39 -5.04 14.53
N ILE A 114 19.33 -4.27 14.81
CA ILE A 114 19.25 -3.48 16.04
C ILE A 114 19.33 -4.37 17.27
N LEU A 115 18.60 -5.49 17.28
CA LEU A 115 18.67 -6.47 18.38
C LEU A 115 20.06 -7.09 18.52
N LYS A 116 20.74 -7.37 17.41
CA LYS A 116 22.12 -7.88 17.40
C LYS A 116 23.07 -6.88 18.02
N ASP A 117 23.02 -5.63 17.56
CA ASP A 117 23.90 -4.55 18.00
C ASP A 117 23.68 -4.19 19.49
N ARG A 118 22.50 -4.53 20.03
CA ARG A 118 22.15 -4.34 21.45
C ARG A 118 22.36 -5.59 22.32
N GLY A 119 22.82 -6.70 21.75
CA GLY A 119 23.00 -7.96 22.48
C GLY A 119 21.67 -8.61 22.92
N MET A 120 20.56 -8.27 22.28
CA MET A 120 19.21 -8.70 22.66
C MET A 120 18.68 -9.88 21.85
N LEU A 121 19.41 -10.38 20.84
CA LEU A 121 18.92 -11.45 19.96
C LEU A 121 18.52 -12.75 20.68
N ARG A 122 19.14 -13.04 21.83
CA ARG A 122 18.90 -14.27 22.60
C ARG A 122 17.97 -14.08 23.79
N THR A 123 17.42 -12.88 23.99
CA THR A 123 16.50 -12.61 25.10
C THR A 123 15.06 -12.93 24.71
N MET A 124 14.18 -13.14 25.69
CA MET A 124 12.74 -13.33 25.40
C MET A 124 12.14 -12.13 24.66
N LEU A 125 12.54 -10.91 25.03
CA LEU A 125 12.09 -9.68 24.36
C LEU A 125 12.54 -9.63 22.90
N GLY A 126 13.78 -10.03 22.61
CA GLY A 126 14.28 -10.11 21.24
C GLY A 126 13.56 -11.18 20.42
N GLY A 127 13.32 -12.35 21.01
CA GLY A 127 12.53 -13.43 20.39
C GLY A 127 11.11 -12.98 20.05
N LEU A 128 10.40 -12.37 21.01
CA LEU A 128 9.06 -11.81 20.82
C LEU A 128 9.02 -10.73 19.73
N ALA A 129 10.02 -9.84 19.71
CA ALA A 129 10.10 -8.81 18.67
C ALA A 129 10.25 -9.43 17.26
N LEU A 130 11.13 -10.41 17.10
CA LEU A 130 11.35 -11.08 15.83
C LEU A 130 10.13 -11.89 15.37
N THR A 131 9.44 -12.58 16.28
CA THR A 131 8.23 -13.34 15.93
C THR A 131 7.08 -12.41 15.55
N CYS A 132 6.87 -11.32 16.29
CA CYS A 132 5.87 -10.30 15.93
C CYS A 132 6.16 -9.72 14.55
N ALA A 133 7.41 -9.34 14.26
CA ALA A 133 7.79 -8.80 12.96
C ALA A 133 7.62 -9.81 11.82
N ALA A 134 7.92 -11.09 12.06
CA ALA A 134 7.71 -12.13 11.06
C ALA A 134 6.22 -12.35 10.74
N VAL A 135 5.34 -12.31 11.75
CA VAL A 135 3.89 -12.40 11.56
C VAL A 135 3.37 -11.17 10.81
N ASP A 136 3.82 -9.98 11.18
CA ASP A 136 3.46 -8.72 10.52
C ASP A 136 3.89 -8.69 9.05
N ASP A 137 5.05 -9.25 8.69
CA ASP A 137 5.50 -9.36 7.30
C ASP A 137 4.56 -10.26 6.47
N VAL A 138 4.16 -11.41 7.00
CA VAL A 138 3.18 -12.30 6.35
C VAL A 138 1.83 -11.60 6.18
N LEU A 139 1.36 -10.92 7.22
CA LEU A 139 0.10 -10.16 7.16
C LEU A 139 0.15 -9.03 6.13
N ALA A 140 1.28 -8.33 6.01
CA ALA A 140 1.48 -7.27 5.03
C ALA A 140 1.33 -7.79 3.60
N TRP A 141 1.90 -8.95 3.28
CA TRP A 141 1.75 -9.58 1.96
C TRP A 141 0.33 -10.04 1.69
N CYS A 142 -0.34 -10.63 2.68
CA CYS A 142 -1.76 -11.00 2.55
C CYS A 142 -2.64 -9.77 2.31
N LEU A 143 -2.40 -8.69 3.05
CA LEU A 143 -3.17 -7.45 2.92
C LEU A 143 -2.88 -6.74 1.59
N LEU A 144 -1.63 -6.74 1.11
CA LEU A 144 -1.29 -6.22 -0.21
C LEU A 144 -2.06 -6.93 -1.31
N ALA A 145 -2.18 -8.26 -1.26
CA ALA A 145 -2.96 -9.02 -2.23
C ALA A 145 -4.45 -8.60 -2.23
N VAL A 146 -5.03 -8.39 -1.04
CA VAL A 146 -6.40 -7.87 -0.90
C VAL A 146 -6.52 -6.46 -1.47
N VAL A 147 -5.54 -5.60 -1.24
CA VAL A 147 -5.53 -4.23 -1.78
C VAL A 147 -5.50 -4.24 -3.30
N VAL A 148 -4.63 -5.06 -3.92
CA VAL A 148 -4.58 -5.20 -5.38
C VAL A 148 -5.92 -5.68 -5.93
N PHE A 149 -6.56 -6.64 -5.24
CA PHE A 149 -7.90 -7.12 -5.58
C PHE A 149 -8.96 -6.02 -5.53
N VAL A 150 -9.05 -5.29 -4.41
CA VAL A 150 -10.09 -4.28 -4.17
C VAL A 150 -9.87 -3.01 -5.00
N SER A 151 -8.63 -2.67 -5.32
CA SER A 151 -8.30 -1.44 -6.05
C SER A 151 -8.72 -1.49 -7.53
N GLY A 152 -9.01 -2.67 -8.09
CA GLY A 152 -9.52 -2.80 -9.46
C GLY A 152 -8.58 -2.26 -10.55
N SER A 153 -7.30 -2.03 -10.22
CA SER A 153 -6.27 -1.49 -11.13
C SER A 153 -5.71 -2.54 -12.10
N GLY A 154 -6.23 -3.76 -12.08
CA GLY A 154 -6.03 -4.75 -13.13
C GLY A 154 -7.23 -4.73 -14.08
N GLY A 155 -6.98 -4.56 -15.38
CA GLY A 155 -7.96 -4.81 -16.45
C GLY A 155 -8.39 -6.28 -16.50
N ALA A 156 -8.70 -6.82 -17.69
CA ALA A 156 -9.21 -8.19 -17.92
C ALA A 156 -8.39 -9.34 -17.27
N ASP A 157 -7.23 -9.05 -16.69
CA ASP A 157 -6.33 -9.98 -16.00
C ASP A 157 -6.57 -10.12 -14.48
N GLN A 158 -7.78 -9.84 -13.97
CA GLN A 158 -8.18 -10.06 -12.57
C GLN A 158 -7.98 -11.52 -12.08
N TRP A 159 -7.83 -12.49 -12.99
CA TRP A 159 -7.56 -13.90 -12.67
C TRP A 159 -6.16 -14.14 -12.07
N LEU A 160 -5.18 -13.26 -12.33
CA LEU A 160 -3.83 -13.34 -11.72
C LEU A 160 -3.88 -13.17 -10.19
N ILE A 161 -4.89 -12.49 -9.68
CA ILE A 161 -5.10 -12.25 -8.25
C ILE A 161 -5.59 -13.52 -7.55
N VAL A 162 -6.32 -14.40 -8.25
CA VAL A 162 -6.71 -15.74 -7.77
C VAL A 162 -5.50 -16.68 -7.74
N LEU A 163 -4.53 -16.49 -8.65
CA LEU A 163 -3.30 -17.26 -8.68
C LEU A 163 -2.39 -17.02 -7.47
N GLY A 164 -2.42 -15.85 -6.84
CA GLY A 164 -1.61 -15.55 -5.66
C GLY A 164 -1.92 -16.47 -4.46
N PRO A 165 -3.16 -16.49 -3.94
CA PRO A 165 -3.59 -17.41 -2.89
C PRO A 165 -3.50 -18.88 -3.31
N LEU A 166 -3.77 -19.20 -4.58
CA LEU A 166 -3.61 -20.55 -5.12
C LEU A 166 -2.14 -20.99 -5.10
N TYR A 167 -1.20 -20.12 -5.45
CA TYR A 167 0.24 -20.37 -5.42
C TYR A 167 0.76 -20.49 -3.98
N VAL A 168 0.31 -19.64 -3.06
CA VAL A 168 0.65 -19.76 -1.63
C VAL A 168 0.07 -21.05 -1.05
N GLY A 169 -1.18 -21.38 -1.38
CA GLY A 169 -1.82 -22.65 -1.02
C GLY A 169 -1.03 -23.85 -1.56
N LEU A 170 -0.68 -23.84 -2.84
CA LEU A 170 0.17 -24.83 -3.49
C LEU A 170 1.54 -24.94 -2.77
N MET A 171 2.17 -23.83 -2.44
CA MET A 171 3.46 -23.81 -1.73
C MET A 171 3.37 -24.45 -0.34
N VAL A 172 2.33 -24.15 0.44
CA VAL A 172 2.18 -24.62 1.82
C VAL A 172 1.63 -26.05 1.90
N TRP A 173 0.69 -26.40 1.02
CA TRP A 173 -0.05 -27.68 1.08
C TRP A 173 0.45 -28.73 0.11
N VAL A 174 1.13 -28.35 -0.97
CA VAL A 174 1.71 -29.30 -1.93
C VAL A 174 3.21 -29.30 -1.77
N VAL A 175 3.89 -28.17 -2.02
CA VAL A 175 5.34 -28.12 -2.05
C VAL A 175 5.95 -28.44 -0.69
N ARG A 176 5.50 -27.82 0.41
CA ARG A 176 6.06 -28.06 1.76
C ARG A 176 5.95 -29.52 2.25
N PRO A 177 4.79 -30.23 2.13
CA PRO A 177 4.71 -31.64 2.51
C PRO A 177 5.36 -32.59 1.51
N VAL A 178 5.32 -32.29 0.20
CA VAL A 178 6.04 -33.05 -0.84
C VAL A 178 7.55 -32.99 -0.57
N LEU A 179 8.08 -31.79 -0.34
CA LEU A 179 9.49 -31.59 0.00
C LEU A 179 9.86 -32.34 1.29
N ARG A 180 9.00 -32.29 2.32
CA ARG A 180 9.18 -33.06 3.58
C ARG A 180 9.08 -34.58 3.42
N ARG A 181 8.31 -35.07 2.45
CA ARG A 181 8.13 -36.50 2.18
C ARG A 181 9.25 -37.07 1.29
N PHE A 182 9.88 -36.20 0.51
CA PHE A 182 11.09 -36.49 -0.29
C PHE A 182 12.39 -36.06 0.39
N LEU A 183 12.35 -35.67 1.68
CA LEU A 183 13.50 -35.45 2.55
C LEU A 183 13.76 -36.71 3.40
N PRO A 184 14.51 -37.71 2.90
CA PRO A 184 15.04 -38.78 3.73
C PRO A 184 16.14 -38.24 4.65
N ALA A 185 16.18 -38.75 5.88
CA ALA A 185 17.32 -38.60 6.76
C ALA A 185 18.50 -39.42 6.19
N GLY A 186 19.36 -38.82 5.37
CA GLY A 186 20.59 -39.47 4.86
C GLY A 186 20.94 -39.12 3.42
N ASP A 187 22.25 -39.08 3.14
CA ASP A 187 22.95 -38.37 2.05
C ASP A 187 22.85 -38.91 0.60
N SER A 188 23.10 -37.95 -0.33
CA SER A 188 23.53 -38.04 -1.76
C SER A 188 22.51 -38.54 -2.81
N ILE A 189 22.09 -37.82 -3.87
CA ILE A 189 22.54 -36.67 -4.67
C ILE A 189 21.33 -35.74 -4.92
N GLY A 190 21.32 -34.44 -4.63
CA GLY A 190 22.01 -33.71 -3.57
C GLY A 190 20.97 -32.80 -2.92
N ALA A 191 20.41 -33.21 -1.78
CA ALA A 191 19.70 -32.28 -0.88
C ALA A 191 20.61 -31.10 -0.51
N GLY A 192 21.92 -31.34 -0.49
CA GLY A 192 22.96 -30.31 -0.50
C GLY A 192 22.92 -29.40 -1.73
N THR A 193 22.71 -29.90 -2.95
CA THR A 193 22.64 -29.07 -4.18
C THR A 193 21.40 -28.18 -4.23
N LEU A 194 20.23 -28.73 -3.93
CA LEU A 194 18.97 -27.95 -3.88
C LEU A 194 18.99 -27.00 -2.67
N GLY A 195 19.55 -27.45 -1.54
CA GLY A 195 19.88 -26.62 -0.39
C GLY A 195 20.88 -25.51 -0.72
N THR A 196 21.89 -25.76 -1.55
CA THR A 196 22.86 -24.76 -2.00
C THR A 196 22.30 -23.83 -3.07
N MET A 197 21.33 -24.27 -3.88
CA MET A 197 20.61 -23.41 -4.82
C MET A 197 19.65 -22.49 -4.07
N LEU A 198 18.86 -23.02 -3.13
CA LEU A 198 18.01 -22.23 -2.24
C LEU A 198 18.85 -21.29 -1.39
N ALA A 199 19.92 -21.79 -0.76
CA ALA A 199 20.87 -20.95 -0.04
C ALA A 199 21.52 -19.93 -0.98
N GLY A 200 21.82 -20.29 -2.23
CA GLY A 200 22.37 -19.39 -3.24
C GLY A 200 21.40 -18.27 -3.63
N VAL A 201 20.11 -18.57 -3.81
CA VAL A 201 19.06 -17.58 -4.07
C VAL A 201 18.82 -16.72 -2.83
N LEU A 202 18.79 -17.32 -1.63
CA LEU A 202 18.65 -16.60 -0.37
C LEU A 202 19.87 -15.70 -0.10
N VAL A 203 21.08 -16.17 -0.40
CA VAL A 203 22.33 -15.40 -0.30
C VAL A 203 22.35 -14.31 -1.37
N SER A 204 21.93 -14.58 -2.60
CA SER A 204 21.82 -13.56 -3.65
C SER A 204 20.84 -12.47 -3.23
N GLY A 205 19.65 -12.84 -2.76
CA GLY A 205 18.65 -11.90 -2.25
C GLY A 205 19.18 -11.12 -1.04
N ALA A 206 19.81 -11.81 -0.09
CA ALA A 206 20.43 -11.19 1.07
C ALA A 206 21.56 -10.23 0.67
N VAL A 207 22.38 -10.56 -0.33
CA VAL A 207 23.45 -9.69 -0.86
C VAL A 207 22.84 -8.49 -1.58
N THR A 208 21.82 -8.66 -2.41
CA THR A 208 21.08 -7.56 -3.06
C THR A 208 20.47 -6.62 -2.02
N GLU A 209 19.92 -7.16 -0.94
CA GLU A 209 19.43 -6.40 0.20
C GLU A 209 20.58 -5.69 0.94
N TRP A 210 21.71 -6.38 1.16
CA TRP A 210 22.87 -5.85 1.88
C TRP A 210 23.55 -4.70 1.14
N ILE A 211 23.61 -4.79 -0.19
CA ILE A 211 24.07 -3.70 -1.07
C ILE A 211 23.10 -2.51 -1.00
N GLY A 212 21.86 -2.73 -0.56
CA GLY A 212 20.87 -1.67 -0.42
C GLY A 212 20.34 -1.15 -1.75
N LEU A 213 20.43 -1.96 -2.82
CA LEU A 213 20.03 -1.54 -4.18
C LEU A 213 18.60 -0.99 -4.22
N HIS A 214 17.69 -1.62 -3.48
CA HIS A 214 16.31 -1.15 -3.40
C HIS A 214 16.21 0.24 -2.79
N PHE A 215 16.95 0.52 -1.71
CA PHE A 215 17.01 1.85 -1.09
C PHE A 215 17.53 2.92 -2.06
N ILE A 216 18.53 2.58 -2.88
CA ILE A 216 19.07 3.47 -3.91
C ILE A 216 18.01 3.78 -4.96
N VAL A 217 17.37 2.75 -5.53
CA VAL A 217 16.35 2.92 -6.58
C VAL A 217 15.14 3.67 -6.05
N THR A 218 14.67 3.35 -4.85
CA THR A 218 13.53 4.04 -4.24
C THR A 218 13.86 5.48 -3.90
N GLY A 219 15.08 5.73 -3.40
CA GLY A 219 15.57 7.07 -3.06
C GLY A 219 15.69 7.97 -4.29
N LEU A 220 16.17 7.44 -5.42
CA LEU A 220 16.22 8.17 -6.69
C LEU A 220 14.84 8.58 -7.22
N LYS A 221 13.79 7.83 -6.86
CA LYS A 221 12.40 8.19 -7.20
C LYS A 221 11.84 9.27 -6.28
N VAL A 222 12.41 9.55 -5.11
CA VAL A 222 11.85 10.55 -4.18
C VAL A 222 12.01 11.95 -4.78
N ASN A 223 10.91 12.69 -4.87
CA ASN A 223 10.94 14.07 -5.33
C ASN A 223 10.86 15.04 -4.15
N LEU A 224 12.03 15.46 -3.65
CA LEU A 224 12.14 16.43 -2.55
C LEU A 224 11.60 17.82 -2.92
N SER A 225 11.62 18.19 -4.21
CA SER A 225 11.09 19.49 -4.65
C SER A 225 9.55 19.58 -4.54
N ALA A 226 8.88 18.43 -4.46
CA ALA A 226 7.45 18.35 -4.20
C ALA A 226 7.09 18.58 -2.71
N LEU A 227 8.05 18.47 -1.79
CA LEU A 227 7.86 18.77 -0.37
C LEU A 227 7.97 20.29 -0.12
N GLY A 228 6.95 21.03 -0.57
CA GLY A 228 6.73 22.41 -0.14
C GLY A 228 6.30 22.51 1.34
N ALA A 229 5.92 23.71 1.78
CA ALA A 229 5.46 23.94 3.15
C ALA A 229 4.26 23.05 3.55
N THR A 230 3.36 22.78 2.60
CA THR A 230 2.22 21.87 2.77
C THR A 230 2.66 20.41 2.95
N GLY A 231 3.63 19.95 2.15
CA GLY A 231 4.18 18.60 2.24
C GLY A 231 4.89 18.31 3.57
N LEU A 232 5.50 19.34 4.20
CA LEU A 232 6.07 19.20 5.54
C LEU A 232 5.01 19.01 6.62
N VAL A 233 3.86 19.69 6.51
CA VAL A 233 2.72 19.49 7.42
C VAL A 233 2.15 18.08 7.25
N GLU A 234 1.97 17.63 6.01
CA GLU A 234 1.52 16.27 5.70
C GLU A 234 2.49 15.22 6.23
N LEU A 235 3.80 15.39 6.03
CA LEU A 235 4.82 14.52 6.60
C LEU A 235 4.75 14.48 8.13
N GLY A 236 4.56 15.63 8.78
CA GLY A 236 4.39 15.72 10.23
C GLY A 236 3.17 14.95 10.72
N LEU A 237 2.03 15.08 10.02
CA LEU A 237 0.81 14.33 10.32
C LEU A 237 1.00 12.83 10.13
N VAL A 238 1.60 12.41 9.01
CA VAL A 238 1.87 10.99 8.73
C VAL A 238 2.82 10.40 9.79
N LEU A 239 3.87 11.12 10.17
CA LEU A 239 4.77 10.71 11.25
C LEU A 239 4.03 10.54 12.57
N LEU A 240 3.19 11.51 12.94
CA LEU A 240 2.42 11.46 14.18
C LEU A 240 1.48 10.24 14.21
N VAL A 241 0.71 10.04 13.14
CA VAL A 241 -0.23 8.92 13.02
C VAL A 241 0.50 7.60 13.05
N ALA A 242 1.59 7.48 12.31
CA ALA A 242 2.29 6.21 12.21
C ALA A 242 3.06 5.84 13.48
N ILE A 243 3.78 6.80 14.08
CA ILE A 243 4.47 6.58 15.36
C ILE A 243 3.42 6.28 16.43
N GLY A 244 2.37 7.09 16.54
CA GLY A 244 1.31 6.92 17.53
C GLY A 244 0.56 5.60 17.38
N GLY A 245 0.16 5.24 16.16
CA GLY A 245 -0.58 4.03 15.86
C GLY A 245 0.24 2.77 16.12
N LYS A 246 1.47 2.69 15.59
CA LYS A 246 2.33 1.53 15.83
C LYS A 246 2.78 1.41 17.26
N PHE A 247 3.29 2.51 17.82
CA PHE A 247 3.79 2.49 19.19
C PHE A 247 2.66 2.16 20.16
N GLY A 248 1.50 2.81 20.02
CA GLY A 248 0.33 2.57 20.85
C GLY A 248 -0.20 1.14 20.73
N GLY A 249 -0.31 0.61 19.52
CA GLY A 249 -0.76 -0.76 19.26
C GLY A 249 0.19 -1.81 19.85
N ALA A 250 1.49 -1.71 19.55
CA ALA A 250 2.50 -2.64 20.05
C ALA A 250 2.68 -2.55 21.57
N PHE A 251 2.66 -1.34 22.13
CA PHE A 251 2.75 -1.12 23.58
C PHE A 251 1.56 -1.75 24.30
N THR A 252 0.34 -1.46 23.84
CA THR A 252 -0.88 -2.01 24.44
C THR A 252 -0.91 -3.53 24.30
N GLY A 253 -0.56 -4.08 23.13
CA GLY A 253 -0.46 -5.52 22.92
C GLY A 253 0.53 -6.21 23.88
N ALA A 254 1.68 -5.60 24.11
CA ALA A 254 2.67 -6.09 25.08
C ALA A 254 2.16 -6.01 26.52
N ARG A 255 1.49 -4.92 26.89
CA ARG A 255 0.92 -4.74 28.24
C ARG A 255 -0.17 -5.75 28.54
N LEU A 256 -1.02 -6.07 27.56
CA LEU A 256 -2.06 -7.09 27.68
C LEU A 256 -1.49 -8.50 27.89
N HIS A 257 -0.29 -8.78 27.39
CA HIS A 257 0.45 -10.01 27.63
C HIS A 257 1.29 -10.00 28.93
N GLY A 258 1.09 -8.98 29.79
CA GLY A 258 1.72 -8.90 31.10
C GLY A 258 3.16 -8.39 31.09
N LEU A 259 3.69 -7.90 29.96
CA LEU A 259 5.02 -7.31 29.95
C LEU A 259 5.06 -6.01 30.79
N PRO A 260 6.15 -5.76 31.54
CA PRO A 260 6.34 -4.51 32.25
C PRO A 260 6.40 -3.33 31.28
N ALA A 261 6.02 -2.14 31.74
CA ALA A 261 5.88 -0.96 30.88
C ALA A 261 7.15 -0.62 30.09
N ARG A 262 8.34 -0.80 30.68
CA ARG A 262 9.61 -0.55 30.01
C ARG A 262 9.90 -1.53 28.87
N GLN A 263 9.65 -2.83 29.08
CA GLN A 263 9.81 -3.84 28.03
C GLN A 263 8.74 -3.68 26.94
N SER A 264 7.53 -3.28 27.32
CA SER A 264 6.45 -2.95 26.38
C SER A 264 6.83 -1.77 25.47
N ALA A 265 7.40 -0.70 26.04
CA ALA A 265 7.90 0.46 25.29
C ALA A 265 9.11 0.11 24.41
N ALA A 266 10.01 -0.74 24.90
CA ALA A 266 11.13 -1.25 24.12
C ALA A 266 10.62 -2.05 22.89
N LEU A 267 9.68 -2.98 23.09
CA LEU A 267 9.06 -3.73 22.01
C LEU A 267 8.37 -2.80 21.00
N ALA A 268 7.57 -1.84 21.49
CA ALA A 268 6.88 -0.87 20.65
C ALA A 268 7.84 0.01 19.81
N THR A 269 8.99 0.37 20.39
CA THR A 269 10.04 1.10 19.68
C THR A 269 10.65 0.27 18.56
N LEU A 270 10.94 -1.00 18.85
CA LEU A 270 11.49 -1.96 17.90
C LEU A 270 10.54 -2.21 16.71
N MET A 271 9.23 -2.17 16.92
CA MET A 271 8.23 -2.35 15.85
C MET A 271 8.14 -1.15 14.88
N ASN A 272 8.74 0.00 15.18
CA ASN A 272 8.74 1.17 14.28
C ASN A 272 9.85 1.14 13.21
N THR A 273 10.58 0.03 13.15
CA THR A 273 11.62 -0.18 12.14
C THR A 273 10.98 -0.39 10.77
N ARG A 274 11.43 0.39 9.80
CA ARG A 274 10.98 0.34 8.40
C ARG A 274 12.16 -0.04 7.51
N GLY A 275 11.87 -0.54 6.31
CA GLY A 275 12.90 -1.16 5.50
C GLY A 275 12.40 -1.64 4.15
N LEU A 276 13.07 -2.66 3.61
CA LEU A 276 12.93 -3.04 2.22
C LEU A 276 11.50 -3.43 1.84
N THR A 277 10.84 -4.29 2.63
CA THR A 277 9.47 -4.74 2.35
C THR A 277 8.50 -3.57 2.17
N GLU A 278 8.59 -2.57 3.04
CA GLU A 278 7.75 -1.39 2.93
C GLU A 278 8.03 -0.62 1.65
N LEU A 279 9.30 -0.37 1.33
CA LEU A 279 9.66 0.36 0.10
C LEU A 279 9.21 -0.37 -1.16
N ILE A 280 9.19 -1.71 -1.15
CA ILE A 280 8.56 -2.51 -2.22
C ILE A 280 7.06 -2.18 -2.29
N ILE A 281 6.35 -2.29 -1.17
CA ILE A 281 4.91 -2.02 -1.09
C ILE A 281 4.61 -0.60 -1.60
N LEU A 282 5.36 0.41 -1.16
CA LEU A 282 5.24 1.79 -1.63
C LEU A 282 5.44 1.92 -3.15
N THR A 283 6.44 1.23 -3.68
CA THR A 283 6.70 1.23 -5.13
C THR A 283 5.57 0.58 -5.91
N VAL A 284 5.03 -0.53 -5.42
CA VAL A 284 3.87 -1.20 -6.01
C VAL A 284 2.65 -0.29 -5.96
N GLY A 285 2.40 0.39 -4.83
CA GLY A 285 1.32 1.37 -4.70
C GLY A 285 1.43 2.53 -5.68
N LEU A 286 2.64 3.04 -5.92
CA LEU A 286 2.90 4.06 -6.93
C LEU A 286 2.65 3.54 -8.36
N GLN A 287 3.09 2.32 -8.67
CA GLN A 287 2.89 1.71 -9.99
C GLN A 287 1.43 1.42 -10.29
N LEU A 288 0.66 1.01 -9.29
CA LEU A 288 -0.77 0.77 -9.40
C LEU A 288 -1.61 2.06 -9.40
N GLY A 289 -0.98 3.23 -9.29
CA GLY A 289 -1.66 4.53 -9.20
C GLY A 289 -2.43 4.74 -7.90
N VAL A 290 -2.23 3.88 -6.89
CA VAL A 290 -2.81 4.03 -5.56
C VAL A 290 -2.14 5.18 -4.81
N LEU A 291 -0.83 5.34 -5.01
CA LEU A 291 -0.08 6.49 -4.51
C LEU A 291 0.28 7.41 -5.67
N ASP A 292 0.17 8.72 -5.44
CA ASP A 292 0.83 9.69 -6.29
C ASP A 292 2.31 9.86 -5.89
N GLN A 293 3.05 10.59 -6.71
CA GLN A 293 4.49 10.83 -6.51
C GLN A 293 4.79 11.60 -5.21
N SER A 294 3.87 12.47 -4.78
CA SER A 294 4.03 13.31 -3.58
C SER A 294 3.92 12.46 -2.33
N LEU A 295 2.82 11.70 -2.22
CA LEU A 295 2.53 10.81 -1.11
C LEU A 295 3.55 9.69 -1.00
N TYR A 296 3.97 9.11 -2.13
CA TYR A 296 5.10 8.16 -2.16
C TYR A 296 6.35 8.78 -1.51
N SER A 297 6.71 10.00 -1.90
CA SER A 297 7.90 10.69 -1.37
C SER A 297 7.78 10.96 0.14
N ILE A 298 6.60 11.37 0.61
CA ILE A 298 6.30 11.59 2.03
C ILE A 298 6.44 10.28 2.81
N MET A 299 5.87 9.17 2.31
CA MET A 299 5.93 7.88 2.99
C MET A 299 7.35 7.30 3.03
N VAL A 300 8.13 7.46 1.95
CA VAL A 300 9.55 7.07 1.97
C VAL A 300 10.34 7.91 2.97
N ALA A 301 10.12 9.23 3.00
CA ALA A 301 10.80 10.12 3.94
C ALA A 301 10.46 9.75 5.39
N MET A 302 9.18 9.52 5.66
CA MET A 302 8.71 8.99 6.94
C MET A 302 9.41 7.68 7.30
N ALA A 303 9.55 6.75 6.35
CA ALA A 303 10.17 5.45 6.60
C ALA A 303 11.63 5.55 7.05
N VAL A 304 12.37 6.46 6.43
CA VAL A 304 13.75 6.78 6.80
C VAL A 304 13.79 7.41 8.20
N ILE A 305 12.92 8.39 8.47
CA ILE A 305 12.90 9.13 9.74
C ILE A 305 12.57 8.20 10.92
N THR A 306 11.51 7.38 10.83
CA THR A 306 11.12 6.51 11.96
C THR A 306 12.16 5.42 12.22
N THR A 307 12.82 4.91 11.17
CA THR A 307 13.89 3.93 11.30
C THR A 307 15.14 4.53 11.95
N ALA A 308 15.53 5.73 11.50
CA ALA A 308 16.64 6.46 12.11
C ALA A 308 16.37 6.78 13.59
N MET A 309 15.12 7.05 13.95
CA MET A 309 14.68 7.32 15.33
C MET A 309 14.67 6.07 16.23
N ALA A 310 14.37 4.89 15.68
CA ALA A 310 14.16 3.67 16.48
C ALA A 310 15.38 3.28 17.34
N GLY A 311 16.58 3.36 16.78
CA GLY A 311 17.82 3.02 17.49
C GLY A 311 18.10 3.93 18.71
N PRO A 312 18.19 5.26 18.52
CA PRO A 312 18.35 6.22 19.62
C PRO A 312 17.24 6.15 20.67
N LEU A 313 15.98 6.04 20.24
CA LEU A 313 14.83 5.97 21.14
C LEU A 313 14.89 4.71 22.02
N LEU A 314 15.30 3.57 21.45
CA LEU A 314 15.48 2.34 22.20
C LEU A 314 16.60 2.46 23.24
N ARG A 315 17.69 3.17 22.94
CA ARG A 315 18.78 3.41 23.91
C ARG A 315 18.31 4.25 25.10
N LEU A 316 17.40 5.19 24.88
CA LEU A 316 16.84 6.05 25.92
C LEU A 316 15.84 5.28 26.80
N ILE A 317 14.93 4.52 26.20
CA ILE A 317 13.87 3.79 26.90
C ILE A 317 14.41 2.53 27.60
N TYR A 318 15.34 1.84 26.96
CA TYR A 318 15.88 0.54 27.40
C TYR A 318 17.42 0.54 27.34
N PRO A 319 18.07 1.22 28.30
CA PRO A 319 19.52 1.36 28.36
C PRO A 319 20.21 0.02 28.68
N VAL A 320 21.51 -0.05 28.41
CA VAL A 320 22.31 -1.29 28.52
C VAL A 320 22.26 -1.88 29.94
N SER A 321 22.30 -1.04 30.97
CA SER A 321 22.21 -1.48 32.37
C SER A 321 20.90 -2.17 32.72
N VAL A 322 19.80 -1.85 32.03
CA VAL A 322 18.51 -2.54 32.22
C VAL A 322 18.48 -3.84 31.44
N ILE A 323 19.04 -3.85 30.21
CA ILE A 323 19.19 -5.08 29.42
C ILE A 323 19.98 -6.13 30.21
N GLU A 324 21.14 -5.76 30.77
CA GLU A 324 22.00 -6.66 31.55
C GLU A 324 21.30 -7.20 32.80
N ARG A 325 20.53 -6.35 33.51
CA ARG A 325 19.75 -6.77 34.68
C ARG A 325 18.67 -7.78 34.31
N ASP A 326 17.90 -7.51 33.26
CA ASP A 326 16.83 -8.41 32.82
C ASP A 326 17.41 -9.74 32.31
N GLN A 327 18.55 -9.70 31.60
CA GLN A 327 19.29 -10.90 31.19
C GLN A 327 19.78 -11.73 32.37
N ALA A 328 20.33 -11.09 33.42
CA ALA A 328 20.77 -11.79 34.62
C ALA A 328 19.61 -12.49 35.35
N VAL A 329 18.46 -11.82 35.45
CA VAL A 329 17.23 -12.41 36.02
C VAL A 329 16.73 -13.59 35.18
N GLU A 330 16.79 -13.47 33.85
CA GLU A 330 16.35 -14.50 32.91
C GLU A 330 17.27 -15.74 32.95
N GLN A 331 18.59 -15.53 33.02
CA GLN A 331 19.58 -16.59 33.22
C GLN A 331 19.40 -17.30 34.56
N ALA A 332 19.12 -16.56 35.64
CA ALA A 332 18.88 -17.14 36.96
C ALA A 332 17.60 -17.99 37.03
N ARG A 333 16.63 -17.78 36.12
CA ARG A 333 15.40 -18.56 36.01
C ARG A 333 15.53 -19.81 35.13
N GLN A 334 16.57 -19.90 34.30
CA GLN A 334 16.81 -21.10 33.51
C GLN A 334 17.41 -22.18 34.41
N PRO A 335 16.79 -23.36 34.54
CA PRO A 335 17.38 -24.45 35.31
C PRO A 335 18.72 -24.82 34.66
N ALA A 336 19.76 -24.97 35.49
CA ALA A 336 21.06 -25.45 35.03
C ALA A 336 20.83 -26.81 34.33
N ALA A 337 21.13 -26.85 33.04
CA ALA A 337 20.98 -28.02 32.19
C ALA A 337 21.91 -29.15 32.62
#